data_AF-A0A411PEZ3-F1
#
_entry.id   AF-A0A411PEZ3-F1
#
_cell.length_a   1.000
_cell.length_b   1.000
_cell.length_c   1.000
_cell.angle_alpha   90.00
_cell.angle_beta   90.00
_cell.angle_gamma   90.00
#
_symmetry.space_group_name_H-M   'P 1'
#
loop_
_entity.id
_entity.type
_entity.pdbx_description
1 polymer ?
#
loop_
_entity_poly.entity_id
_entity_poly.type
_entity_poly.pdbx_seq_one_letter_code
_entity_poly.pdbx_strand_id
1 'polypeptide(L)'
;MNLEQLTAILQILEAEQPKGVGISNLSKKSGVESYHLRKYLAKYKDYFTQLPDSKAYTINNFGRFKGSSVAMIEHHKQQSEQNQSSNFSWYLLALTTAFVLMTAASQSG
;
A
#
# COMPACT_ATOMS: atom_id res chain seq x y z
N MET A 1 -7.23 1.63 -0.87
CA MET A 1 -6.48 2.82 -0.47
C MET A 1 -5.50 3.09 -1.59
N ASN A 2 -5.50 4.29 -2.16
CA ASN A 2 -4.50 4.73 -3.13
C ASN A 2 -3.38 5.52 -2.44
N LEU A 3 -2.36 5.92 -3.21
CA LEU A 3 -1.20 6.65 -2.68
C LEU A 3 -1.60 8.02 -2.10
N GLU A 4 -2.49 8.75 -2.76
CA GLU A 4 -2.96 10.06 -2.30
C GLU A 4 -3.67 9.98 -0.94
N GLN A 5 -4.56 8.98 -0.78
CA GLN A 5 -5.25 8.72 0.49
C GLN A 5 -4.26 8.34 1.59
N LEU A 6 -3.24 7.52 1.29
CA LEU A 6 -2.19 7.18 2.24
C LEU A 6 -1.42 8.43 2.68
N THR A 7 -0.98 9.25 1.72
CA THR A 7 -0.26 10.50 2.01
C THR A 7 -1.07 11.44 2.88
N ALA A 8 -2.36 11.62 2.56
CA ALA A 8 -3.26 12.44 3.37
C ALA A 8 -3.43 11.89 4.79
N ILE A 9 -3.60 10.58 4.95
CA ILE A 9 -3.69 9.94 6.27
C ILE A 9 -2.41 10.18 7.07
N LEU A 10 -1.23 9.99 6.47
CA LEU A 10 0.05 10.20 7.15
C LEU A 10 0.23 11.66 7.59
N GLN A 11 -0.08 12.62 6.72
CA GLN A 11 -0.02 14.05 7.06
C GLN A 11 -0.98 14.41 8.21
N ILE A 12 -2.21 13.89 8.20
CA ILE A 12 -3.17 14.10 9.29
C ILE A 12 -2.61 13.54 10.62
N LEU A 13 -2.01 12.35 10.58
CA LEU A 13 -1.46 11.71 11.77
C LEU A 13 -0.19 12.41 12.28
N GLU A 14 0.68 12.90 11.40
CA GLU A 14 1.85 13.71 11.78
C GLU A 14 1.44 14.98 12.52
N ALA A 15 0.43 15.70 12.00
CA ALA A 15 -0.04 16.95 12.60
C ALA A 15 -0.68 16.77 13.99
N GLU A 16 -1.14 15.56 14.31
CA GLU A 16 -1.87 15.25 15.56
C GLU A 16 -1.03 14.40 16.52
N GLN A 17 0.27 14.23 16.25
CA GLN A 17 1.17 13.57 17.20
C GLN A 17 1.35 14.39 18.49
N PRO A 18 1.55 13.72 19.65
CA PRO A 18 1.57 12.28 19.86
C PRO A 18 0.18 11.67 20.13
N LYS A 19 -0.88 12.49 20.20
CA LYS A 19 -2.21 12.08 20.67
C LYS A 19 -2.93 11.13 19.71
N GLY A 20 -2.57 11.19 18.43
CA GLY A 20 -3.19 10.38 17.38
C GLY A 20 -4.62 10.82 17.06
N VAL A 21 -5.27 10.08 16.17
CA VAL A 21 -6.60 10.42 15.63
C VAL A 21 -7.52 9.21 15.70
N GLY A 22 -8.72 9.40 16.25
CA GLY A 22 -9.76 8.37 16.25
C GLY A 22 -10.30 8.10 14.84
N ILE A 23 -10.73 6.87 14.57
CA ILE A 23 -11.21 6.43 13.24
C ILE A 23 -12.26 7.37 12.64
N SER A 24 -13.25 7.80 13.42
CA SER A 24 -14.32 8.68 12.92
C SER A 24 -13.77 10.03 12.45
N ASN A 25 -12.82 10.62 13.17
CA ASN A 25 -12.24 11.91 12.81
C ASN A 25 -11.27 11.76 11.62
N LEU A 26 -10.48 10.69 11.61
CA LEU A 26 -9.60 10.37 10.49
C LEU A 26 -10.39 10.13 9.21
N SER A 27 -11.54 9.46 9.30
CA SER A 27 -12.48 9.26 8.19
C SER A 27 -12.99 10.59 7.64
N LYS A 28 -13.46 11.48 8.52
CA LYS A 28 -13.93 12.82 8.13
C LYS A 28 -12.85 13.65 7.46
N LYS A 29 -11.62 13.64 7.99
CA LYS A 29 -10.50 14.45 7.46
C LYS A 29 -9.89 13.90 6.17
N SER A 30 -9.78 12.57 6.04
CA SER A 30 -9.18 11.92 4.87
C SER A 30 -10.16 11.66 3.72
N GLY A 31 -11.47 11.77 3.97
CA GLY A 31 -12.51 11.39 3.01
C GLY A 31 -12.63 9.87 2.79
N VAL A 32 -11.89 9.06 3.54
CA VAL A 32 -11.93 7.60 3.45
C VAL A 32 -12.98 7.05 4.42
N GLU A 33 -13.82 6.13 3.96
CA GLU A 33 -14.82 5.50 4.82
C GLU A 33 -14.19 4.76 6.01
N SER A 34 -14.87 4.85 7.17
CA SER A 34 -14.39 4.27 8.42
C SER A 34 -14.15 2.76 8.35
N TYR A 35 -14.96 2.02 7.56
CA TYR A 35 -14.76 0.58 7.36
C TYR A 35 -13.44 0.27 6.65
N HIS A 36 -13.16 0.98 5.55
CA HIS A 36 -11.93 0.84 4.79
C HIS A 36 -10.69 1.26 5.60
N LEU A 37 -10.81 2.33 6.38
CA LEU A 37 -9.74 2.76 7.31
C LEU A 37 -9.40 1.67 8.33
N ARG A 38 -10.40 1.10 9.02
CA ARG A 38 -10.15 0.05 10.02
C ARG A 38 -9.38 -1.13 9.43
N LYS A 39 -9.83 -1.63 8.28
CA LYS A 39 -9.18 -2.76 7.60
C LYS A 39 -7.75 -2.41 7.18
N TYR A 40 -7.55 -1.20 6.66
CA TYR A 40 -6.24 -0.76 6.16
C TYR A 40 -5.24 -0.53 7.30
N LEU A 41 -5.61 0.24 8.31
CA LEU A 41 -4.73 0.57 9.43
C LEU A 41 -4.31 -0.69 10.21
N ALA A 42 -5.23 -1.65 10.37
CA ALA A 42 -4.93 -2.95 11.01
C ALA A 42 -3.99 -3.84 10.17
N LYS A 43 -4.04 -3.73 8.84
CA LYS A 43 -3.18 -4.49 7.92
C LYS A 43 -1.73 -3.96 7.93
N TYR A 44 -1.54 -2.65 7.97
CA TYR A 44 -0.23 -2.01 7.86
C TYR A 44 0.34 -1.61 9.23
N LYS A 45 0.58 -2.60 10.10
CA LYS A 45 1.09 -2.38 11.47
C LYS A 45 2.48 -1.74 11.55
N ASP A 46 3.30 -1.88 10.50
CA ASP A 46 4.59 -1.20 10.42
C ASP A 46 4.46 0.32 10.20
N TYR A 47 3.28 0.76 9.74
CA TYR A 47 2.99 2.16 9.41
C TYR A 47 2.25 2.83 10.56
N PHE A 48 1.25 2.11 11.08
CA PHE A 48 0.29 2.65 12.03
C PHE A 48 0.27 1.81 13.30
N THR A 49 0.11 2.48 14.43
CA THR A 49 -0.14 1.83 15.72
C THR A 49 -1.38 2.42 16.37
N GLN A 50 -2.08 1.60 17.15
CA GLN A 50 -3.23 2.04 17.92
C GLN A 50 -2.78 2.31 19.36
N LEU A 51 -3.13 3.48 19.90
CA LEU A 51 -2.87 3.82 21.28
C LEU A 51 -3.78 2.99 22.22
N PRO A 52 -3.24 2.39 23.28
CA PRO A 52 -3.96 1.41 24.10
C PRO A 52 -5.20 2.01 24.79
N ASP A 53 -5.08 3.24 25.28
CA ASP A 53 -6.09 3.91 26.11
C ASP A 53 -7.17 4.59 25.28
N SER A 54 -6.77 5.39 24.29
CA SER A 54 -7.70 6.21 23.50
C SER A 54 -8.30 5.48 22.29
N LYS A 55 -7.76 4.31 21.94
CA LYS A 55 -8.05 3.61 20.67
C LYS A 55 -7.82 4.46 19.41
N ALA A 56 -7.13 5.60 19.55
CA ALA A 56 -6.72 6.46 18.45
C ALA A 56 -5.55 5.83 17.68
N TYR A 57 -5.45 6.15 16.40
CA TYR A 57 -4.34 5.71 15.56
C TYR A 57 -3.29 6.80 15.47
N THR A 58 -2.02 6.39 15.46
CA THR A 58 -0.88 7.27 15.23
C THR A 58 0.15 6.57 14.35
N ILE A 59 1.19 7.30 13.95
CA ILE A 59 2.32 6.74 13.20
C ILE A 59 3.13 5.82 14.11
N ASN A 60 3.52 4.66 13.56
CA ASN A 60 4.33 3.71 14.29
C ASN A 60 5.82 4.08 14.23
N ASN A 61 6.31 4.69 15.30
CA ASN A 61 7.73 5.04 15.47
C ASN A 61 8.63 3.84 15.79
N PHE A 62 8.05 2.69 16.17
CA PHE A 62 8.80 1.48 16.53
C PHE A 62 8.86 0.45 15.39
N GLY A 63 7.98 0.57 14.40
CA GLY A 63 7.91 -0.30 13.23
C GLY A 63 9.13 -0.22 12.32
N ARG A 64 9.10 -0.97 11.21
CA ARG A 64 10.21 -1.04 10.24
C ARG A 64 10.69 0.33 9.74
N PHE A 65 9.77 1.29 9.59
CA PHE A 65 10.06 2.61 9.01
C PHE A 65 10.41 3.70 10.02
N LYS A 66 10.44 3.36 11.32
CA LYS A 66 10.85 4.28 12.40
C LYS A 66 10.13 5.64 12.37
N GLY A 67 8.84 5.62 12.02
CA GLY A 67 8.02 6.83 11.94
C GLY A 67 8.19 7.68 10.68
N SER A 68 9.02 7.29 9.71
CA SER A 68 9.21 8.06 8.49
C SER A 68 8.05 7.88 7.50
N SER A 69 7.17 8.88 7.40
CA SER A 69 6.09 8.90 6.40
C SER A 69 6.60 8.82 4.97
N VAL A 70 7.73 9.47 4.68
CA VAL A 70 8.37 9.41 3.34
C VAL A 70 8.74 7.98 2.98
N ALA A 71 9.39 7.24 3.89
CA ALA A 71 9.76 5.85 3.63
C ALA A 71 8.53 4.92 3.50
N MET A 72 7.46 5.21 4.25
CA MET A 72 6.19 4.48 4.16
C MET A 72 5.49 4.68 2.81
N ILE A 73 5.48 5.92 2.29
CA ILE A 73 4.92 6.27 0.98
C ILE A 73 5.73 5.59 -0.13
N GLU A 74 7.05 5.67 -0.08
CA GLU A 74 7.93 5.07 -1.08
C GLU A 74 7.76 3.55 -1.11
N HIS A 75 7.73 2.88 0.03
CA HIS A 75 7.46 1.44 0.08
C HIS A 75 6.07 1.08 -0.47
N HIS A 76 5.05 1.91 -0.23
CA HIS A 76 3.71 1.66 -0.77
C HIS A 76 3.66 1.80 -2.28
N LYS A 77 4.36 2.81 -2.82
CA LYS A 77 4.53 3.02 -4.26
C LYS A 77 5.21 1.81 -4.92
N GLN A 78 6.34 1.35 -4.36
CA GLN A 78 7.07 0.18 -4.85
C GLN A 78 6.22 -1.10 -4.81
N GLN A 79 5.45 -1.32 -3.73
CA GLN A 79 4.51 -2.45 -3.68
C GLN A 79 3.45 -2.40 -4.79
N SER A 80 2.96 -1.20 -5.14
CA SER A 80 1.98 -1.04 -6.20
C SER A 80 2.60 -1.38 -7.57
N GLU A 81 3.81 -0.90 -7.84
CA GLU A 81 4.54 -1.14 -9.09
C GLU A 81 4.93 -2.61 -9.27
N GLN A 82 5.37 -3.27 -8.18
CA GLN A 82 5.76 -4.69 -8.21
C GLN A 82 4.57 -5.62 -8.50
N ASN A 83 3.38 -5.30 -8.00
CA ASN A 83 2.17 -6.05 -8.32
C ASN A 83 1.73 -5.87 -9.78
N GLN A 84 2.11 -4.76 -10.42
CA GLN A 84 1.79 -4.50 -11.82
C GLN A 84 2.76 -5.21 -12.78
N SER A 85 4.05 -5.27 -12.44
CA SER A 85 5.07 -5.93 -13.27
C SER A 85 4.97 -7.47 -13.27
N SER A 86 4.51 -8.06 -12.16
CA SER A 86 4.41 -9.52 -12.02
C SER A 86 3.57 -10.19 -13.13
N ASN A 87 2.56 -9.53 -13.67
CA ASN A 87 1.72 -10.11 -14.72
C ASN A 87 2.32 -9.94 -16.12
N PHE A 88 3.02 -8.83 -16.37
CA PHE A 88 3.62 -8.52 -17.67
C PHE A 88 4.68 -9.54 -18.08
N SER A 89 5.50 -9.99 -17.13
CA SER A 89 6.52 -11.01 -17.38
C SER A 89 5.91 -12.34 -17.85
N TRP A 90 4.76 -12.75 -17.33
CA TRP A 90 4.06 -13.96 -17.79
C TRP A 90 3.49 -13.80 -19.20
N TYR A 91 2.97 -12.63 -19.56
CA TYR A 91 2.51 -12.35 -20.93
C TYR A 91 3.65 -12.41 -21.95
N LEU A 92 4.82 -11.87 -21.64
CA LEU A 92 6.01 -11.99 -22.50
C LEU A 92 6.46 -13.45 -22.67
N LEU A 93 6.40 -14.23 -21.59
CA LEU A 93 6.77 -15.65 -21.62
C LEU A 93 5.77 -16.49 -22.44
N ALA A 94 4.48 -16.15 -22.38
CA ALA A 94 3.44 -16.76 -23.21
C ALA A 94 3.58 -16.40 -24.71
N LEU A 95 3.95 -15.15 -25.03
CA LEU A 95 4.14 -14.70 -26.41
C LEU A 95 5.37 -15.34 -27.08
N THR A 96 6.48 -15.45 -26.35
CA THR A 96 7.71 -16.09 -26.86
C THR A 96 7.52 -17.59 -27.09
N THR A 97 6.82 -18.29 -26.20
CA THR A 97 6.50 -19.71 -26.37
C THR A 97 5.56 -19.96 -27.56
N ALA A 98 4.55 -19.11 -27.76
CA ALA A 98 3.67 -19.19 -28.94
C ALA A 98 4.42 -18.96 -30.26
N PHE A 99 5.36 -18.00 -30.29
CA PHE A 99 6.14 -17.71 -31.50
C PHE A 99 7.09 -18.85 -31.88
N VAL A 100 7.75 -19.47 -30.90
CA VAL A 100 8.64 -20.64 -31.11
C VAL A 100 7.86 -21.86 -31.61
N LEU A 101 6.64 -22.08 -31.12
CA LEU A 101 5.79 -23.18 -31.60
C LEU A 101 5.33 -22.99 -33.04
N MET A 102 5.00 -21.77 -33.45
CA MET A 102 4.62 -21.47 -34.85
C MET A 102 5.79 -21.66 -35.82
N THR A 103 7.00 -21.22 -35.46
CA THR A 103 8.17 -21.37 -36.33
C THR A 103 8.60 -22.83 -36.45
N ALA A 104 8.56 -23.61 -35.37
CA ALA A 104 8.84 -25.05 -35.40
C ALA A 104 7.82 -25.83 -36.26
N ALA A 105 6.53 -25.49 -36.18
CA ALA A 105 5.49 -26.10 -37.01
C ALA A 105 5.64 -25.73 -38.50
N SER A 106 6.15 -24.54 -38.81
CA SER A 106 6.37 -24.10 -40.20
C SER A 106 7.61 -24.72 -40.89
N GLN A 107 8.57 -25.26 -40.13
CA GLN A 107 9.79 -25.89 -40.67
C GLN A 107 9.68 -27.42 -40.82
N SER A 108 8.59 -28.02 -40.36
CA SER A 108 8.36 -29.47 -40.37
C SER A 108 7.33 -29.94 -41.42
N GLY A 109 6.98 -29.08 -42.38
CA GLY A 109 6.08 -29.36 -43.50
C GLY A 109 6.79 -29.39 -44.85
#